data_AF-A0A3N0YCL3-F1
#
_entry.id   AF-A0A3N0YCL3-F1
#
_cell.length_a   1.000
_cell.length_b   1.000
_cell.length_c   1.000
_cell.angle_alpha   90.00
_cell.angle_beta   90.00
_cell.angle_gamma   90.00
#
_symmetry.space_group_name_H-M   'P 1'
#
loop_
_entity.id
_entity.type
_entity.pdbx_description
1 polymer ?
#
loop_
_entity_poly.entity_id
_entity_poly.type
_entity_poly.pdbx_seq_one_letter_code
_entity_poly.pdbx_strand_id
1 'polypeptide(L)'
;MGRNIRATLPVSPSTLKPAWPNLSTFKRKEKELKVKQKMWYNKRHRAQIKPVLQTGQSVWIKNVPNPGRVRSPADTPRSYIVEGQTGSLRRHRSHLRAVPSQPREIQDCVRSRVGRVIRPPLRLNL
;
A
#
# COMPACT_ATOMS: atom_id res chain seq x y z
N MET A 1 38.72 12.86 2.59
CA MET A 1 38.61 12.93 1.11
C MET A 1 39.00 11.58 0.55
N GLY A 2 38.20 10.97 -0.33
CA GLY A 2 38.45 9.61 -0.86
C GLY A 2 38.46 9.52 -2.39
N ARG A 3 38.67 10.66 -3.07
CA ARG A 3 38.75 10.74 -4.54
C ARG A 3 40.20 10.91 -4.94
N ASN A 4 40.66 10.06 -5.87
CA ASN A 4 41.98 10.19 -6.49
C ASN A 4 41.88 11.08 -7.74
N ILE A 5 42.96 11.80 -8.05
CA ILE A 5 43.09 12.58 -9.29
C ILE A 5 43.08 11.60 -10.47
N ARG A 6 42.40 11.97 -11.55
CA ARG A 6 42.41 11.17 -12.79
C ARG A 6 43.77 11.31 -13.44
N ALA A 7 44.48 10.20 -13.60
CA ALA A 7 45.76 10.14 -14.29
C ALA A 7 45.63 9.26 -15.54
N THR A 8 46.34 9.60 -16.60
CA THR A 8 46.41 8.83 -17.86
C THR A 8 47.29 7.58 -17.71
N LEU A 9 48.19 7.57 -16.71
CA LEU A 9 49.08 6.47 -16.44
C LEU A 9 48.35 5.31 -15.73
N PRO A 10 48.73 4.05 -16.00
CA PRO A 10 48.15 2.91 -15.30
C PRO A 10 48.49 2.97 -13.81
N VAL A 11 47.48 2.74 -12.97
CA VAL A 11 47.61 2.74 -11.51
C VAL A 11 47.33 1.34 -10.99
N SER A 12 48.02 0.94 -9.91
CA SER A 12 47.77 -0.33 -9.23
C SER A 12 46.27 -0.54 -8.92
N PRO A 13 45.71 -1.75 -9.15
CA PRO A 13 44.32 -2.06 -8.83
C PRO A 13 43.94 -1.83 -7.37
N SER A 14 44.90 -1.94 -6.44
CA SER A 14 44.67 -1.65 -5.02
C SER A 14 44.28 -0.19 -4.78
N THR A 15 44.82 0.73 -5.56
CA THR A 15 44.54 2.18 -5.50
C THR A 15 43.20 2.55 -6.13
N LEU A 16 42.61 1.67 -6.96
CA LEU A 16 41.28 1.86 -7.55
C LEU A 16 40.15 1.67 -6.53
N LYS A 17 40.42 1.02 -5.39
CA LYS A 17 39.45 0.87 -4.31
C LYS A 17 39.54 2.09 -3.39
N PRO A 18 38.54 2.99 -3.39
CA PRO A 18 38.56 4.14 -2.50
C PRO A 18 38.50 3.67 -1.04
N ALA A 19 39.43 4.16 -0.22
CA ALA A 19 39.43 3.93 1.23
C ALA A 19 38.39 4.84 1.89
N TRP A 20 37.16 4.35 2.02
CA TRP A 20 36.10 5.05 2.77
C TRP A 20 36.28 4.76 4.26
N PRO A 21 36.69 5.74 5.09
CA PRO A 21 36.73 5.52 6.53
C PRO A 21 35.33 5.18 7.03
N ASN A 22 35.25 4.16 7.88
CA ASN A 22 34.02 3.74 8.57
C ASN A 22 32.85 3.33 7.64
N LEU A 23 33.13 2.71 6.49
CA LEU A 23 32.12 2.26 5.51
C LEU A 23 30.99 1.42 6.13
N SER A 24 31.31 0.55 7.10
CA SER A 24 30.33 -0.25 7.83
C SER A 24 29.33 0.63 8.60
N THR A 25 29.83 1.64 9.30
CA THR A 25 28.99 2.59 10.05
C THR A 25 28.12 3.42 9.11
N PHE A 26 28.66 3.82 7.95
CA PHE A 26 27.92 4.53 6.93
C PHE A 26 26.76 3.68 6.38
N LYS A 27 27.05 2.44 5.96
CA LYS A 27 26.02 1.49 5.48
C LYS A 27 24.92 1.27 6.52
N ARG A 28 25.28 1.18 7.81
CA ARG A 28 24.30 1.07 8.90
C ARG A 28 23.39 2.30 8.97
N LYS A 29 23.97 3.51 9.03
CA LYS A 29 23.23 4.78 9.06
C LYS A 29 22.36 4.96 7.81
N GLU A 30 22.88 4.62 6.64
CA GLU A 30 22.16 4.69 5.37
C GLU A 30 20.93 3.77 5.38
N LYS A 31 21.09 2.53 5.86
CA LYS A 31 19.97 1.58 6.00
C LYS A 31 18.89 2.12 6.93
N GLU A 32 19.29 2.69 8.08
CA GLU A 32 18.36 3.31 9.03
C GLU A 32 17.61 4.51 8.41
N LEU A 33 18.32 5.38 7.68
CA LEU A 33 17.72 6.52 6.98
C LEU A 33 16.74 6.08 5.90
N LYS A 34 17.08 5.07 5.09
CA LYS A 34 16.18 4.51 4.07
C LYS A 34 14.91 3.93 4.69
N VAL A 35 15.00 3.25 5.83
CA VAL A 35 13.83 2.75 6.57
C VAL A 35 12.95 3.90 7.07
N LYS A 36 13.54 4.93 7.67
CA LYS A 36 12.81 6.13 8.13
C LYS A 36 12.14 6.86 6.97
N GLN A 37 12.85 7.06 5.86
CA GLN A 37 12.34 7.69 4.65
C GLN A 37 11.14 6.91 4.09
N LYS A 38 11.23 5.58 3.98
CA LYS A 38 10.12 4.71 3.56
C LYS A 38 8.92 4.87 4.50
N MET A 39 9.15 4.86 5.81
CA MET A 39 8.09 5.00 6.81
C MET A 39 7.36 6.35 6.68
N TRP A 40 8.10 7.46 6.59
CA TRP A 40 7.53 8.80 6.46
C TRP A 40 6.79 9.00 5.14
N TYR A 41 7.37 8.51 4.04
CA TYR A 41 6.72 8.53 2.73
C TYR A 41 5.40 7.75 2.77
N ASN A 42 5.43 6.52 3.28
CA ASN A 42 4.23 5.68 3.40
C ASN A 42 3.16 6.32 4.30
N LYS A 43 3.56 6.97 5.39
CA LYS A 43 2.65 7.70 6.29
C LYS A 43 2.00 8.90 5.59
N ARG A 44 2.81 9.76 4.94
CA ARG A 44 2.33 10.98 4.26
C ARG A 44 1.41 10.65 3.08
N HIS A 45 1.82 9.71 2.24
CA HIS A 45 1.10 9.37 1.00
C HIS A 45 0.13 8.20 1.15
N ARG A 46 -0.01 7.65 2.37
CA ARG A 46 -0.79 6.44 2.66
C ARG A 46 -0.43 5.28 1.73
N ALA A 47 0.83 5.23 1.27
CA ALA A 47 1.32 4.23 0.35
C ALA A 47 1.39 2.88 1.07
N GLN A 48 0.58 1.94 0.61
CA GLN A 48 0.37 0.66 1.25
C GLN A 48 0.05 -0.38 0.18
N ILE A 49 0.48 -1.63 0.42
CA ILE A 49 0.08 -2.75 -0.41
C ILE A 49 -1.39 -3.03 -0.11
N LYS A 50 -2.24 -2.97 -1.14
CA LYS A 50 -3.66 -3.27 -1.01
C LYS A 50 -3.87 -4.78 -1.13
N PRO A 51 -4.81 -5.38 -0.36
CA PRO A 51 -5.04 -6.81 -0.40
C PRO A 51 -5.56 -7.23 -1.78
N VAL A 52 -5.07 -8.34 -2.31
CA VAL A 52 -5.49 -8.88 -3.60
C VAL A 52 -6.99 -9.19 -3.56
N LEU A 53 -7.69 -8.90 -4.65
CA LEU A 53 -9.12 -9.19 -4.79
C LEU A 53 -9.29 -10.53 -5.49
N GLN A 54 -10.21 -11.35 -4.99
CA GLN A 54 -10.50 -12.65 -5.59
C GLN A 54 -11.52 -12.49 -6.72
N THR A 55 -11.43 -13.35 -7.73
CA THR A 55 -12.46 -13.46 -8.75
C THR A 55 -13.80 -13.83 -8.12
N GLY A 56 -14.87 -13.17 -8.56
CA GLY A 56 -16.20 -13.33 -8.01
C GLY A 56 -16.49 -12.49 -6.76
N GLN A 57 -15.52 -11.74 -6.23
CA GLN A 57 -15.74 -10.90 -5.04
C GLN A 57 -16.55 -9.64 -5.38
N SER A 58 -17.52 -9.30 -4.53
CA SER A 58 -18.27 -8.04 -4.63
C SER A 58 -17.41 -6.86 -4.17
N VAL A 59 -17.34 -5.82 -5.00
CA VAL A 59 -16.51 -4.64 -4.79
C VAL A 59 -17.27 -3.36 -5.08
N TRP A 60 -17.17 -2.40 -4.17
CA TRP A 60 -17.55 -1.02 -4.42
C TRP A 60 -16.53 -0.37 -5.36
N ILE A 61 -17.04 0.22 -6.44
CA ILE A 61 -16.24 0.91 -7.44
C ILE A 61 -16.37 2.42 -7.21
N LYS A 62 -15.23 3.13 -7.11
CA LYS A 62 -15.22 4.59 -7.00
C LYS A 62 -15.89 5.23 -8.24
N ASN A 63 -16.75 6.24 -8.00
CA ASN A 63 -17.51 6.99 -9.02
C ASN A 63 -18.54 6.16 -9.80
N VAL A 64 -18.94 4.99 -9.31
CA VAL A 64 -20.05 4.20 -9.85
C VAL A 64 -21.06 3.99 -8.72
N PRO A 65 -22.35 4.24 -8.93
CA PRO A 65 -23.35 4.18 -7.86
C PRO A 65 -23.62 2.75 -7.38
N ASN A 66 -23.37 1.74 -8.22
CA ASN A 66 -23.69 0.36 -7.93
C ASN A 66 -22.42 -0.48 -7.73
N PRO A 67 -22.44 -1.46 -6.81
CA PRO A 67 -21.32 -2.38 -6.62
C PRO A 67 -21.18 -3.27 -7.86
N GLY A 68 -19.94 -3.71 -8.12
CA GLY A 68 -19.63 -4.65 -9.19
C GLY A 68 -18.98 -5.91 -8.65
N ARG A 69 -18.78 -6.88 -9.54
CA ARG A 69 -18.13 -8.16 -9.23
C ARG A 69 -16.80 -8.26 -9.95
N VAL A 70 -15.74 -8.68 -9.26
CA VAL A 70 -14.42 -8.85 -9.89
C VAL A 70 -14.50 -10.04 -10.85
N ARG A 71 -14.20 -9.82 -12.13
CA ARG A 71 -14.17 -10.88 -13.15
C ARG A 71 -12.80 -11.54 -13.25
N SER A 72 -11.75 -10.73 -13.34
CA SER A 72 -10.38 -11.22 -13.43
C SER A 72 -9.37 -10.11 -13.12
N PRO A 73 -8.11 -10.45 -12.81
CA PRO A 73 -7.00 -9.52 -12.96
C PRO A 73 -6.93 -9.02 -14.41
N ALA A 74 -6.51 -7.77 -14.61
CA ALA A 74 -6.20 -7.24 -15.93
C ALA A 74 -4.72 -7.52 -16.28
N ASP A 75 -4.37 -7.37 -17.55
CA ASP A 75 -3.00 -7.51 -18.05
C ASP A 75 -2.03 -6.48 -17.41
N THR A 76 -2.54 -5.29 -17.10
CA THR A 76 -1.75 -4.25 -16.42
C THR A 76 -1.66 -4.48 -14.91
N PRO A 77 -0.52 -4.16 -14.28
CA PRO A 77 -0.32 -4.40 -12.85
C PRO A 77 -1.36 -3.67 -12.00
N ARG A 78 -1.74 -4.30 -10.88
CA ARG A 78 -2.67 -3.76 -9.87
C ARG A 78 -4.04 -3.33 -10.42
N SER A 79 -4.41 -3.84 -11.59
CA SER A 79 -5.66 -3.51 -12.25
C SER A 79 -6.54 -4.74 -12.35
N TYR A 80 -7.84 -4.55 -12.26
CA TYR A 80 -8.84 -5.61 -12.32
C TYR A 80 -9.90 -5.26 -13.36
N ILE A 81 -10.45 -6.29 -13.98
CA ILE A 81 -11.67 -6.21 -14.78
C ILE A 81 -12.82 -6.50 -13.83
N VAL A 82 -13.75 -5.55 -13.73
CA VAL A 82 -14.91 -5.63 -12.85
C VAL A 82 -16.17 -5.55 -13.70
N GLU A 83 -17.10 -6.46 -13.48
CA GLU A 83 -18.43 -6.45 -14.06
C GLU A 83 -19.33 -5.52 -13.24
N GLY A 84 -19.78 -4.44 -13.86
CA GLY A 84 -20.81 -3.56 -13.34
C GLY A 84 -22.12 -3.74 -14.11
N GLN A 85 -23.14 -2.97 -13.75
CA GLN A 85 -24.47 -3.07 -14.34
C GLN A 85 -24.51 -2.67 -15.83
N THR A 86 -23.74 -1.64 -16.21
CA THR A 86 -23.67 -1.14 -17.59
C THR A 86 -22.63 -1.88 -18.45
N GLY A 87 -21.89 -2.83 -17.86
CA GLY A 87 -20.87 -3.61 -18.56
C GLY A 87 -19.58 -3.81 -17.77
N SER A 88 -18.56 -4.35 -18.44
CA SER A 88 -17.25 -4.61 -17.85
C SER A 88 -16.34 -3.39 -17.90
N LEU A 89 -15.64 -3.11 -16.80
CA LEU A 89 -14.77 -1.95 -16.67
C LEU A 89 -13.42 -2.32 -16.05
N ARG A 90 -12.36 -1.77 -16.63
CA ARG A 90 -11.01 -1.88 -16.05
C ARG A 90 -10.80 -0.81 -14.98
N ARG A 91 -10.47 -1.22 -13.75
CA ARG A 91 -10.17 -0.31 -12.62
C ARG A 91 -8.92 -0.70 -11.87
N HIS A 92 -8.16 0.32 -11.43
CA HIS A 92 -7.02 0.13 -10.55
C HIS A 92 -7.47 -0.28 -9.15
N ARG A 93 -6.66 -1.06 -8.44
CA ARG A 93 -6.95 -1.62 -7.11
C ARG A 93 -7.31 -0.55 -6.07
N SER A 94 -6.78 0.66 -6.19
CA SER A 94 -7.11 1.80 -5.29
C SER A 94 -8.54 2.29 -5.41
N HIS A 95 -9.21 2.02 -6.54
CA HIS A 95 -10.60 2.43 -6.80
C HIS A 95 -11.62 1.38 -6.40
N LEU A 96 -11.16 0.20 -5.95
CA LEU A 96 -12.01 -0.91 -5.57
C LEU A 96 -11.97 -1.11 -4.05
N ARG A 97 -13.13 -1.20 -3.41
CA ARG A 97 -13.26 -1.54 -1.98
C ARG A 97 -14.05 -2.84 -1.87
N ALA A 98 -13.46 -3.85 -1.25
CA ALA A 98 -14.14 -5.11 -1.00
C ALA A 98 -15.38 -4.89 -0.13
N VAL A 99 -16.51 -5.44 -0.54
CA VAL A 99 -17.70 -5.55 0.30
C VAL A 99 -17.48 -6.78 1.20
N PRO A 100 -17.60 -6.66 2.53
CA PRO A 100 -17.57 -7.83 3.40
C PRO A 100 -18.75 -8.72 3.05
N SER A 101 -18.50 -10.02 2.84
CA SER A 101 -19.53 -11.00 2.48
C SER A 101 -20.48 -11.34 3.62
N GLN A 102 -20.09 -11.03 4.85
CA GLN A 102 -20.95 -11.21 6.02
C GLN A 102 -21.45 -9.85 6.49
N PRO A 103 -22.77 -9.71 6.81
CA PRO A 103 -23.19 -8.62 7.66
C PRO A 103 -22.33 -8.72 8.91
N ARG A 104 -21.63 -7.64 9.27
CA ARG A 104 -21.05 -7.56 10.60
C ARG A 104 -22.24 -7.79 11.52
N GLU A 105 -22.23 -8.86 12.30
CA GLU A 105 -23.12 -8.96 13.45
C GLU A 105 -22.96 -7.62 14.16
N ILE A 106 -24.04 -6.85 14.14
CA ILE A 106 -24.07 -5.58 14.85
C ILE A 106 -23.87 -6.03 16.29
N GLN A 107 -22.71 -5.74 16.87
CA GLN A 107 -22.57 -5.84 18.30
C GLN A 107 -23.56 -4.80 18.84
N ASP A 108 -24.74 -5.26 19.24
CA ASP A 108 -25.88 -4.44 19.68
C ASP A 108 -25.55 -3.57 20.90
N CYS A 109 -24.35 -3.74 21.47
CA CYS A 109 -23.78 -2.99 22.56
C CYS A 109 -22.37 -2.50 22.24
N VAL A 110 -22.21 -1.18 22.10
CA VAL A 110 -20.89 -0.54 22.21
C VAL A 110 -20.62 -0.31 23.69
N ARG A 111 -19.53 -0.86 24.23
CA ARG A 111 -19.18 -0.69 25.64
C ARG A 111 -18.35 0.60 25.82
N SER A 112 -18.79 1.50 26.70
CA SER A 112 -18.01 2.70 27.04
C SER A 112 -16.75 2.31 27.83
N ARG A 113 -15.78 3.24 27.98
CA ARG A 113 -14.58 3.01 28.82
C ARG A 113 -14.90 2.59 30.26
N VAL A 114 -16.10 2.92 30.75
CA VAL A 114 -16.59 2.62 32.11
C VAL A 114 -17.44 1.34 32.14
N GLY A 115 -17.52 0.60 31.03
CA GLY A 115 -18.27 -0.65 30.97
C GLY A 115 -19.76 -0.52 30.64
N ARG A 116 -20.27 0.70 30.40
CA ARG A 116 -21.70 0.95 30.09
C ARG A 116 -22.04 0.49 28.69
N VAL A 117 -23.11 -0.28 28.55
CA VAL A 117 -23.64 -0.70 27.25
C VAL A 117 -24.39 0.46 26.60
N ILE A 118 -23.96 0.88 25.42
CA ILE A 118 -24.61 1.89 24.58
C ILE A 118 -25.21 1.17 23.37
N ARG A 119 -26.52 1.31 23.17
CA ARG A 119 -27.16 0.87 21.93
C ARG A 119 -26.84 1.89 20.83
N PRO A 120 -26.26 1.48 19.69
CA PRO A 120 -26.02 2.39 18.58
C PRO A 120 -27.35 2.91 18.02
N PRO A 121 -27.43 4.19 17.58
CA PRO A 121 -28.66 4.74 17.03
C PRO A 121 -29.02 4.03 15.71
N LEU A 122 -30.30 3.72 15.53
CA LEU A 122 -30.84 3.17 14.27
C LEU A 122 -30.69 4.23 13.17
N ARG A 123 -29.81 3.97 12.19
CA ARG A 123 -29.77 4.79 10.97
C ARG A 123 -30.90 4.32 10.05
N LEU A 124 -31.93 5.16 9.92
CA LEU A 124 -32.93 4.99 8.87
C LEU A 124 -32.23 5.22 7.52
N ASN A 125 -32.32 4.24 6.61
CA ASN A 125 -31.89 4.40 5.23
C ASN A 125 -33.02 5.10 4.47
N LEU A 126 -32.99 6.44 4.42
CA LEU A 126 -33.83 7.26 3.54
C LEU A 126 -33.26 7.28 2.12
#